data_AF-A0A0V1BLL6-F1
#
_entry.id   AF-A0A0V1BLL6-F1
#
_cell.length_a   1.000
_cell.length_b   1.000
_cell.length_c   1.000
_cell.angle_alpha   90.00
_cell.angle_beta   90.00
_cell.angle_gamma   90.00
#
_symmetry.space_group_name_H-M   'P 1'
#
loop_
_entity.id
_entity.type
_entity.pdbx_description
1 polymer ?
#
loop_
_entity_poly.entity_id
_entity_poly.type
_entity_poly.pdbx_seq_one_letter_code
_entity_poly.pdbx_strand_id
1 'polypeptide(L)'
;LLLNFVKMRYILAILTFYIICVKNCINYNNEASEEFLLAIQDLLNAKYIKGKYYIAKEMESTALLPPFFSTKINFQVSNCTRKQFPIDMVRKKNGCSSTGSTNDAIICTALHRGLYVPFQKYMEPLLHCYKANSSETFEAEKKIFLHWKLAYANLVSGLE
;
A
#
# COMPACT_ATOMS: atom_id res chain seq x y z
N LEU A 1 52.68 -3.15 13.39
CA LEU A 1 51.62 -2.52 14.21
C LEU A 1 50.84 -1.43 13.46
N LEU A 2 51.48 -0.41 12.85
CA LEU A 2 50.82 0.68 12.11
C LEU A 2 49.92 0.21 10.94
N LEU A 3 50.36 -0.76 10.13
CA LEU A 3 49.57 -1.30 9.00
C LEU A 3 48.24 -1.95 9.45
N ASN A 4 48.23 -2.60 10.61
CA ASN A 4 47.03 -3.25 11.17
C ASN A 4 46.03 -2.22 11.69
N PHE A 5 46.50 -1.09 12.22
CA PHE A 5 45.64 0.03 12.64
C PHE A 5 44.98 0.73 11.45
N VAL A 6 45.71 0.93 10.34
CA VAL A 6 45.15 1.52 9.11
C VAL A 6 44.11 0.59 8.48
N LYS A 7 44.39 -0.72 8.40
CA LYS A 7 43.41 -1.72 7.95
C LYS A 7 42.16 -1.76 8.82
N MET A 8 42.31 -1.75 10.15
CA MET A 8 41.17 -1.70 11.08
C MET A 8 40.31 -0.45 10.88
N ARG A 9 40.93 0.73 10.71
CA ARG A 9 40.21 1.98 10.45
C ARG A 9 39.46 1.96 9.11
N TYR A 10 40.07 1.38 8.07
CA TYR A 10 39.44 1.25 6.76
C TYR A 10 38.24 0.28 6.80
N ILE A 11 38.36 -0.86 7.48
CA ILE A 11 37.26 -1.81 7.67
C ILE A 11 36.11 -1.16 8.45
N LEU A 12 36.41 -0.40 9.51
CA LEU A 12 35.40 0.31 10.29
C LEU A 12 34.67 1.39 9.46
N ALA A 13 35.40 2.10 8.58
CA ALA A 13 34.81 3.08 7.67
C ALA A 13 33.87 2.44 6.64
N ILE A 14 34.24 1.28 6.06
CA ILE A 14 33.37 0.53 5.15
C ILE A 14 32.12 0.04 5.88
N LEU A 15 32.29 -0.52 7.09
CA LEU A 15 31.17 -1.07 7.86
C LEU A 15 30.16 0.04 8.25
N THR A 16 30.67 1.20 8.67
CA THR A 16 29.82 2.36 9.00
C THR A 16 29.08 2.88 7.78
N PHE A 17 29.76 3.00 6.63
CA PHE A 17 29.11 3.38 5.37
C PHE A 17 28.01 2.39 4.98
N TYR A 18 28.27 1.09 5.06
CA TYR A 18 27.29 0.04 4.77
C TYR A 18 26.05 0.15 5.69
N ILE A 19 26.24 0.31 6.99
CA ILE A 19 25.14 0.46 7.95
C ILE A 19 24.30 1.70 7.64
N ILE A 20 24.93 2.83 7.30
CA ILE A 20 24.23 4.06 6.92
C ILE A 20 23.40 3.83 5.66
N CYS A 21 23.98 3.22 4.62
CA CYS A 21 23.27 2.90 3.38
C CYS A 21 22.06 1.99 3.63
N VAL A 22 22.21 0.93 4.43
CA VAL A 22 21.12 0.02 4.77
C VAL A 22 20.01 0.74 5.54
N LYS A 23 20.37 1.56 6.53
CA LYS A 23 19.39 2.36 7.29
C LYS A 23 18.61 3.32 6.39
N ASN A 24 19.31 4.01 5.49
CA ASN A 24 18.66 4.93 4.54
C ASN A 24 17.72 4.19 3.60
N CYS A 25 18.10 3.00 3.12
CA CYS A 25 17.24 2.16 2.28
C CYS A 25 15.98 1.70 3.04
N ILE A 26 16.13 1.26 4.29
CA ILE A 26 14.99 0.88 5.14
C ILE A 26 14.05 2.07 5.35
N ASN A 27 14.58 3.23 5.70
CA ASN A 27 13.78 4.44 5.92
C ASN A 27 13.02 4.85 4.67
N TYR A 28 13.69 4.85 3.51
CA TYR A 28 13.07 5.16 2.22
C TYR A 28 11.93 4.20 1.89
N ASN A 29 12.10 2.90 2.12
CA ASN A 29 11.04 1.92 1.87
C ASN A 29 9.85 2.08 2.83
N ASN A 30 10.10 2.48 4.08
CA ASN A 30 9.05 2.77 5.05
C ASN A 30 8.22 3.98 4.62
N GLU A 31 8.88 5.06 4.19
CA GLU A 31 8.23 6.27 3.68
C GLU A 31 7.37 5.95 2.45
N ALA A 32 7.93 5.21 1.48
CA ALA A 32 7.21 4.75 0.29
C ALA A 32 5.93 3.96 0.64
N SER A 33 6.05 3.07 1.61
CA SER A 33 4.95 2.20 2.04
C SER A 33 3.86 3.02 2.73
N GLU A 34 4.24 4.02 3.52
CA GLU A 34 3.31 4.95 4.15
C GLU A 34 2.58 5.79 3.10
N GLU A 35 3.30 6.42 2.17
CA GLU A 35 2.70 7.21 1.09
C GLU A 35 1.73 6.39 0.24
N PHE A 36 2.11 5.15 -0.10
CA PHE A 36 1.27 4.21 -0.81
C PHE A 36 -0.03 3.92 -0.04
N LEU A 37 0.06 3.61 1.26
CA LEU A 37 -1.12 3.37 2.10
C LEU A 37 -2.05 4.58 2.15
N LEU A 38 -1.48 5.79 2.28
CA LEU A 38 -2.26 7.03 2.31
C LEU A 38 -2.99 7.26 0.98
N ALA A 39 -2.33 7.01 -0.15
CA ALA A 39 -2.95 7.12 -1.47
C ALA A 39 -4.12 6.14 -1.65
N ILE A 40 -3.95 4.88 -1.23
CA ILE A 40 -5.04 3.90 -1.27
C ILE A 40 -6.18 4.29 -0.31
N GLN A 41 -5.85 4.80 0.87
CA GLN A 41 -6.84 5.25 1.84
C GLN A 41 -7.69 6.40 1.29
N ASP A 42 -7.06 7.39 0.67
CA ASP A 42 -7.76 8.53 0.06
C ASP A 42 -8.66 8.07 -1.07
N LEU A 43 -8.18 7.15 -1.90
CA LEU A 43 -8.96 6.54 -2.96
C LEU A 43 -10.19 5.81 -2.43
N LEU A 44 -10.02 4.96 -1.41
CA LEU A 44 -11.12 4.26 -0.74
C LEU A 44 -12.13 5.27 -0.20
N ASN A 45 -11.66 6.28 0.54
CA ASN A 45 -12.50 7.32 1.13
C ASN A 45 -13.17 8.21 0.08
N ALA A 46 -12.60 8.38 -1.11
CA ALA A 46 -13.24 9.09 -2.21
C ALA A 46 -14.36 8.27 -2.84
N LYS A 47 -14.14 6.97 -3.08
CA LYS A 47 -15.03 6.14 -3.91
C LYS A 47 -16.10 5.36 -3.14
N TYR A 48 -15.77 4.78 -1.98
CA TYR A 48 -16.52 3.61 -1.52
C TYR A 48 -17.74 3.90 -0.64
N ILE A 49 -17.80 4.98 0.19
CA ILE A 49 -18.96 5.19 1.09
C ILE A 49 -19.26 6.68 1.38
N LYS A 50 -20.53 7.09 1.18
CA LYS A 50 -21.04 8.47 1.39
C LYS A 50 -21.15 8.92 2.87
N GLY A 51 -20.93 8.05 3.86
CA GLY A 51 -21.21 8.36 5.28
C GLY A 51 -20.07 8.19 6.28
N LYS A 52 -19.01 7.43 5.98
CA LYS A 52 -17.93 7.09 6.94
C LYS A 52 -16.57 7.28 6.29
N TYR A 53 -15.56 7.57 7.11
CA TYR A 53 -14.17 7.48 6.72
C TYR A 53 -13.54 6.19 7.21
N TYR A 54 -12.51 5.77 6.50
CA TYR A 54 -11.70 4.59 6.76
C TYR A 54 -10.26 4.99 6.97
N ILE A 55 -9.59 4.30 7.89
CA ILE A 55 -8.16 4.45 8.14
C ILE A 55 -7.44 3.12 7.89
N ALA A 56 -6.30 3.18 7.20
CA ALA A 56 -5.46 2.03 6.99
C ALA A 56 -4.95 1.53 8.36
N LYS A 57 -5.15 0.24 8.64
CA LYS A 57 -4.59 -0.40 9.81
C LYS A 57 -3.18 -0.92 9.50
N GLU A 58 -3.07 -1.76 8.47
CA GLU A 58 -1.85 -2.41 8.04
C GLU A 58 -1.97 -2.97 6.62
N MET A 59 -0.81 -3.16 5.96
CA MET A 59 -0.70 -4.06 4.81
C MET A 59 -0.64 -5.50 5.34
N GLU A 60 -1.63 -6.33 5.00
CA GLU A 60 -1.68 -7.72 5.48
C GLU A 60 -0.70 -8.62 4.71
N SER A 61 -0.64 -8.46 3.39
CA SER A 61 0.24 -9.27 2.56
C SER A 61 0.49 -8.61 1.22
N THR A 62 1.61 -8.97 0.58
CA THR A 62 1.91 -8.59 -0.80
C THR A 62 2.37 -9.82 -1.58
N ALA A 63 1.70 -10.12 -2.68
CA ALA A 63 2.06 -11.20 -3.59
C ALA A 63 2.66 -10.63 -4.88
N LEU A 64 3.76 -11.19 -5.33
CA LEU A 64 4.31 -10.89 -6.65
C LEU A 64 3.47 -11.63 -7.72
N LEU A 65 2.88 -10.86 -8.62
CA LEU A 65 2.13 -11.33 -9.79
C LEU A 65 2.73 -10.64 -11.03
N PRO A 66 3.86 -11.14 -11.56
CA PRO A 66 4.64 -10.42 -12.55
C PRO A 66 3.78 -9.95 -13.74
N PRO A 67 3.88 -8.66 -14.16
CA PRO A 67 4.85 -7.65 -13.72
C PRO A 67 4.40 -6.78 -12.53
N PHE A 68 3.37 -7.18 -11.79
CA PHE A 68 2.74 -6.41 -10.73
C PHE A 68 2.96 -7.03 -9.35
N PHE A 69 2.61 -6.27 -8.33
CA PHE A 69 2.39 -6.67 -6.96
C PHE A 69 0.90 -6.55 -6.66
N SER A 70 0.38 -7.49 -5.89
CA SER A 70 -0.97 -7.44 -5.33
C SER A 70 -0.86 -7.34 -3.82
N THR A 71 -1.23 -6.19 -3.28
CA THR A 71 -1.13 -5.89 -1.85
C THR A 71 -2.51 -5.87 -1.24
N LYS A 72 -2.71 -6.71 -0.22
CA LYS A 72 -3.92 -6.76 0.59
C LYS A 72 -3.78 -5.81 1.78
N ILE A 73 -4.77 -4.95 1.98
CA ILE A 73 -4.76 -3.89 2.99
C ILE A 73 -6.05 -3.94 3.78
N ASN A 74 -5.93 -3.83 5.10
CA ASN A 74 -7.07 -3.78 6.01
C ASN A 74 -7.39 -2.35 6.41
N PHE A 75 -8.65 -1.95 6.23
CA PHE A 75 -9.19 -0.66 6.59
C PHE A 75 -10.27 -0.80 7.65
N GLN A 76 -10.20 0.07 8.64
CA GLN A 76 -11.20 0.14 9.72
C GLN A 76 -11.89 1.49 9.71
N VAL A 77 -13.12 1.52 10.22
CA VAL A 77 -13.89 2.77 10.33
C VAL A 77 -13.16 3.75 11.23
N SER A 78 -12.97 4.97 10.74
CA SER A 78 -12.35 6.06 11.47
C SER A 78 -13.36 6.75 12.41
N ASN A 79 -12.85 7.29 13.51
CA ASN A 79 -13.60 8.22 14.38
C ASN A 79 -13.84 9.60 13.71
N CYS A 80 -13.06 9.95 12.68
CA CYS A 80 -13.20 11.18 11.93
C CYS A 80 -14.38 11.12 10.96
N THR A 81 -15.03 12.26 10.75
CA THR A 81 -16.20 12.37 9.89
C THR A 81 -15.97 13.37 8.75
N ARG A 82 -16.71 13.20 7.64
CA ARG A 82 -16.70 14.11 6.49
C ARG A 82 -17.10 15.55 6.83
N LYS A 83 -17.77 15.77 7.98
CA LYS A 83 -18.15 17.11 8.45
C LYS A 83 -16.97 17.86 9.08
N GLN A 84 -15.98 17.12 9.60
CA GLN A 84 -14.87 17.67 10.37
C GLN A 84 -13.57 17.73 9.54
N PHE A 85 -13.37 16.76 8.66
CA PHE A 85 -12.13 16.63 7.90
C PHE A 85 -12.39 16.42 6.41
N PRO A 86 -11.63 17.07 5.52
CA PRO A 86 -11.49 16.62 4.14
C PRO A 86 -10.71 15.30 4.08
N ILE A 87 -10.80 14.58 2.95
CA ILE A 87 -10.30 13.20 2.79
C ILE A 87 -8.79 13.08 3.10
N ASP A 88 -8.01 14.00 2.54
CA ASP A 88 -6.55 14.09 2.66
C ASP A 88 -6.09 14.36 4.11
N MET A 89 -6.98 14.91 4.94
CA MET A 89 -6.71 15.17 6.35
C MET A 89 -7.11 14.03 7.28
N VAL A 90 -7.73 12.96 6.79
CA VAL A 90 -8.09 11.79 7.61
C VAL A 90 -6.83 10.98 7.91
N ARG A 91 -6.09 11.34 8.98
CA ARG A 91 -4.77 10.76 9.31
C ARG A 91 -4.58 10.64 10.82
N LYS A 92 -3.75 9.67 11.24
CA LYS A 92 -3.34 9.53 12.67
C LYS A 92 -2.73 10.81 13.24
N LYS A 93 -1.87 11.48 12.46
CA LYS A 93 -1.25 12.76 12.84
C LYS A 93 -2.26 13.88 13.12
N ASN A 94 -3.47 13.79 12.55
CA ASN A 94 -4.55 14.76 12.72
C ASN A 94 -5.59 14.31 13.76
N GLY A 95 -5.28 13.30 14.58
CA GLY A 95 -6.18 12.78 15.61
C GLY A 95 -7.21 11.75 15.11
N CYS A 96 -7.17 11.38 13.82
CA CYS A 96 -8.04 10.33 13.29
C CYS A 96 -7.49 8.95 13.64
N SER A 97 -8.31 8.10 14.22
CA SER A 97 -7.95 6.73 14.60
C SER A 97 -9.06 5.76 14.19
N SER A 98 -8.73 4.47 14.24
CA SER A 98 -9.72 3.42 14.07
C SER A 98 -10.63 3.35 15.29
N THR A 99 -11.92 3.12 15.06
CA THR A 99 -12.90 2.83 16.13
C THR A 99 -12.81 1.40 16.65
N GLY A 100 -11.96 0.54 16.06
CA GLY A 100 -11.76 -0.85 16.47
C GLY A 100 -12.88 -1.81 16.06
N SER A 101 -13.96 -1.31 15.45
CA SER A 101 -15.06 -2.15 14.95
C SER A 101 -14.62 -2.97 13.73
N THR A 102 -14.67 -4.30 13.85
CA THR A 102 -14.40 -5.24 12.75
C THR A 102 -15.63 -5.47 11.86
N ASN A 103 -16.83 -5.21 12.37
CA ASN A 103 -18.10 -5.46 11.66
C ASN A 103 -18.23 -4.65 10.37
N ASP A 104 -17.62 -3.46 10.35
CA ASP A 104 -17.60 -2.55 9.21
C ASP A 104 -16.23 -2.48 8.52
N ALA A 105 -15.29 -3.37 8.87
CA ALA A 105 -13.96 -3.36 8.27
C ALA A 105 -14.05 -3.65 6.77
N ILE A 106 -13.22 -2.94 6.01
CA ILE A 106 -13.07 -3.11 4.58
C ILE A 106 -11.69 -3.68 4.32
N ILE A 107 -11.63 -4.72 3.52
CA ILE A 107 -10.37 -5.24 3.00
C ILE A 107 -10.30 -4.84 1.55
N CYS A 108 -9.15 -4.29 1.15
CA CYS A 108 -8.89 -3.93 -0.22
C CYS A 108 -7.66 -4.67 -0.76
N THR A 109 -7.74 -5.09 -2.01
CA THR A 109 -6.61 -5.59 -2.77
C THR A 109 -6.22 -4.52 -3.80
N ALA A 110 -4.98 -4.03 -3.70
CA ALA A 110 -4.41 -3.02 -4.57
C ALA A 110 -3.35 -3.66 -5.47
N LEU A 111 -3.52 -3.53 -6.79
CA LEU A 111 -2.58 -4.03 -7.79
C LEU A 111 -1.68 -2.89 -8.26
N HIS A 112 -0.35 -3.05 -8.22
CA HIS A 112 0.60 -1.96 -8.50
C HIS A 112 1.95 -2.47 -9.04
N ARG A 113 2.76 -1.61 -9.66
CA ARG A 113 4.09 -1.98 -10.21
C ARG A 113 5.27 -1.65 -9.29
N GLY A 114 4.97 -1.29 -8.05
CA GLY A 114 5.91 -0.73 -7.08
C GLY A 114 5.21 0.33 -6.23
N LEU A 115 5.82 0.73 -5.10
CA LEU A 115 5.19 1.65 -4.14
C LEU A 115 5.06 3.09 -4.69
N TYR A 116 5.86 3.43 -5.71
CA TYR A 116 5.98 4.78 -6.27
C TYR A 116 5.12 5.06 -7.49
N VAL A 117 4.44 4.07 -8.06
CA VAL A 117 3.73 4.26 -9.32
C VAL A 117 2.35 4.86 -9.01
N PRO A 118 2.08 6.13 -9.36
CA PRO A 118 0.84 6.78 -9.00
C PRO A 118 -0.32 6.05 -9.67
N PHE A 119 -1.29 5.65 -8.88
CA PHE A 119 -2.48 4.92 -9.33
C PHE A 119 -3.34 5.68 -10.34
N GLN A 120 -3.10 6.99 -10.53
CA GLN A 120 -4.08 7.96 -11.02
C GLN A 120 -4.64 7.77 -12.43
N LYS A 121 -4.06 6.94 -13.30
CA LYS A 121 -4.47 6.90 -14.73
C LYS A 121 -5.44 5.77 -15.13
N TYR A 122 -5.66 4.72 -14.32
CA TYR A 122 -6.40 3.51 -14.76
C TYR A 122 -7.37 2.89 -13.70
N MET A 123 -8.02 3.74 -12.88
CA MET A 123 -8.39 3.43 -11.48
C MET A 123 -9.69 2.70 -11.10
N GLU A 124 -10.43 2.03 -11.99
CA GLU A 124 -11.59 1.24 -11.51
C GLU A 124 -11.32 -0.25 -11.28
N PRO A 125 -10.49 -0.95 -12.09
CA PRO A 125 -10.23 -2.38 -11.85
C PRO A 125 -9.07 -2.66 -10.88
N LEU A 126 -8.29 -1.64 -10.48
CA LEU A 126 -6.99 -1.80 -9.79
C LEU A 126 -7.07 -1.83 -8.25
N LEU A 127 -8.08 -1.17 -7.66
CA LEU A 127 -8.38 -1.25 -6.24
C LEU A 127 -9.74 -1.93 -6.09
N HIS A 128 -9.74 -3.13 -5.53
CA HIS A 128 -10.98 -3.85 -5.25
C HIS A 128 -11.16 -3.96 -3.75
N CYS A 129 -12.32 -3.54 -3.23
CA CYS A 129 -12.59 -3.52 -1.81
C CYS A 129 -13.89 -4.27 -1.48
N TYR A 130 -13.87 -5.01 -0.38
CA TYR A 130 -14.98 -5.80 0.12
C TYR A 130 -15.08 -5.69 1.63
N LYS A 131 -16.25 -6.03 2.19
CA LYS A 131 -16.41 -6.09 3.65
C LYS A 131 -15.71 -7.32 4.18
N ALA A 132 -14.96 -7.18 5.27
CA ALA A 132 -14.20 -8.29 5.87
C ALA A 132 -15.08 -9.52 6.22
N ASN A 133 -16.37 -9.31 6.50
CA ASN A 133 -17.32 -10.36 6.88
C ASN A 133 -18.09 -11.00 5.70
N SER A 134 -17.77 -10.69 4.43
CA SER A 134 -18.45 -11.30 3.28
C SER A 134 -17.66 -12.46 2.67
N SER A 135 -18.29 -13.62 2.53
CA SER A 135 -17.73 -14.85 1.92
C SER A 135 -17.64 -14.80 0.38
N GLU A 136 -18.08 -13.71 -0.26
CA GLU A 136 -18.06 -13.50 -1.72
C GLU A 136 -16.64 -13.22 -2.29
N THR A 137 -15.65 -13.26 -1.43
CA THR A 137 -14.29 -12.72 -1.58
C THR A 137 -13.37 -13.51 -2.50
N PHE A 138 -13.40 -14.84 -2.44
CA PHE A 138 -12.47 -15.67 -3.20
C PHE A 138 -12.80 -15.74 -4.71
N GLU A 139 -14.10 -15.73 -5.06
CA GLU A 139 -14.55 -15.80 -6.45
C GLU A 139 -14.39 -14.45 -7.17
N ALA A 140 -14.55 -13.33 -6.45
CA ALA A 140 -14.27 -12.00 -6.98
C ALA A 140 -12.78 -11.84 -7.33
N GLU A 141 -11.86 -12.26 -6.44
CA GLU A 141 -10.41 -12.22 -6.68
C GLU A 141 -9.99 -13.04 -7.91
N LYS A 142 -10.56 -14.25 -8.10
CA LYS A 142 -10.33 -15.07 -9.32
C LYS A 142 -10.84 -14.40 -10.60
N LYS A 143 -12.06 -13.85 -10.57
CA LYS A 143 -12.67 -13.20 -11.74
C LYS A 143 -11.91 -11.93 -12.14
N ILE A 144 -11.39 -11.21 -11.14
CA ILE A 144 -10.49 -10.07 -11.31
C ILE A 144 -9.19 -10.54 -11.97
N PHE A 145 -8.52 -11.56 -11.43
CA PHE A 145 -7.29 -12.09 -12.04
C PHE A 145 -7.49 -12.48 -13.51
N LEU A 146 -8.64 -13.09 -13.84
CA LEU A 146 -8.99 -13.46 -15.21
C LEU A 146 -9.24 -12.23 -16.11
N HIS A 147 -10.00 -11.24 -15.65
CA HIS A 147 -10.24 -10.01 -16.39
C HIS A 147 -8.93 -9.23 -16.63
N TRP A 148 -8.03 -9.24 -15.64
CA TRP A 148 -6.71 -8.64 -15.70
C TRP A 148 -5.79 -9.33 -16.70
N LYS A 149 -5.76 -10.66 -16.71
CA LYS A 149 -5.01 -11.45 -17.71
C LYS A 149 -5.44 -11.10 -19.13
N LEU A 150 -6.73 -10.86 -19.35
CA LEU A 150 -7.31 -10.48 -20.64
C LEU A 150 -6.99 -9.02 -21.01
N ALA A 151 -7.15 -8.07 -20.09
CA ALA A 151 -6.82 -6.66 -20.34
C ALA A 151 -5.32 -6.46 -20.63
N TYR A 152 -4.44 -7.21 -19.96
CA TYR A 152 -3.01 -7.21 -20.23
C TYR A 152 -2.65 -7.83 -21.57
N ALA A 153 -3.24 -8.97 -21.94
CA ALA A 153 -3.03 -9.58 -23.25
C ALA A 153 -3.34 -8.59 -24.38
N ASN A 154 -4.41 -7.82 -24.26
CA ASN A 154 -4.78 -6.79 -25.23
C ASN A 154 -3.83 -5.58 -25.23
N LEU A 155 -3.24 -5.23 -24.09
CA LEU A 155 -2.32 -4.09 -23.97
C LEU A 155 -0.92 -4.42 -24.51
N VAL A 156 -0.49 -5.68 -24.38
CA VAL A 156 0.76 -6.19 -24.96
C VAL A 156 0.62 -6.47 -26.45
N SER A 157 -0.52 -6.99 -26.91
CA SER A 157 -0.75 -7.26 -28.34
C SER A 157 -0.97 -6.01 -29.19
N GLY A 158 -1.20 -4.85 -28.58
CA GLY A 158 -1.27 -3.55 -29.27
C GLY A 158 0.05 -2.77 -29.26
N LEU A 159 1.11 -3.34 -28.68
CA LEU A 159 2.46 -2.77 -28.61
C LEU A 159 3.46 -3.48 -29.55
N GLU A 160 3.02 -4.52 -30.27
CA GLU A 160 3.72 -5.12 -31.44
C GLU A 160 3.22 -4.49 -32.74
#